data_AF-A0A7J4PS74-F1
#
_entry.id   AF-A0A7J4PS74-F1
#
_cell.length_a   1.000
_cell.length_b   1.000
_cell.length_c   1.000
_cell.angle_alpha   90.00
_cell.angle_beta   90.00
_cell.angle_gamma   90.00
#
_symmetry.space_group_name_H-M   'P 1'
#
loop_
_entity.id
_entity.type
_entity.pdbx_description
1 polymer ?
#
loop_
_entity_poly.entity_id
_entity_poly.type
_entity_poly.pdbx_seq_one_letter_code
_entity_poly.pdbx_strand_id
1 'polypeptide(L)'
;MRCEELKRRIVKFVHQERHVTSARLAKTFGEDPNGSITCAENLVVAPGLSREAGEALIALVAEGRVFWSPICRTAYHLDGLFLDLPVSYVQRPCDAPTWLPAAFNSPKVHRRVMEAIRLMDGVGYDPSITDPYQGTRFHKIHSN
;
A
#
# COMPACT_ATOMS: atom_id res chain seq x y z
N MET A 1 14.99 18.28 2.88
CA MET A 1 15.37 17.66 4.17
C MET A 1 14.20 16.98 4.88
N ARG A 2 13.01 17.60 5.05
CA ARG A 2 11.87 16.97 5.77
C ARG A 2 11.33 15.68 5.14
N CYS A 3 11.29 15.60 3.80
CA CYS A 3 10.74 14.44 3.08
C CYS A 3 11.58 13.16 3.26
N GLU A 4 12.92 13.22 3.15
CA GLU A 4 13.76 12.03 3.36
C GLU A 4 13.77 11.52 4.80
N GLU A 5 13.65 12.41 5.78
CA GLU A 5 13.52 11.99 7.17
C GLU A 5 12.19 11.27 7.42
N LEU A 6 11.09 11.79 6.88
CA LEU A 6 9.78 11.14 6.93
C LEU A 6 9.83 9.75 6.25
N LYS A 7 10.41 9.65 5.05
CA LYS A 7 10.62 8.38 4.35
C LYS A 7 11.41 7.38 5.21
N ARG A 8 12.51 7.81 5.84
CA ARG A 8 13.30 6.95 6.75
C ARG A 8 12.47 6.45 7.93
N ARG A 9 11.66 7.31 8.55
CA ARG A 9 10.77 6.94 9.65
C ARG A 9 9.70 5.93 9.21
N ILE A 10 9.07 6.13 8.06
CA ILE A 10 8.09 5.19 7.49
C ILE A 10 8.75 3.83 7.20
N VAL A 11 9.93 3.81 6.55
CA VAL A 11 10.67 2.56 6.29
C VAL A 11 10.99 1.84 7.60
N LYS A 12 11.50 2.55 8.60
CA LYS A 12 11.81 1.97 9.91
C LYS A 12 10.57 1.34 10.53
N PHE A 13 9.44 2.05 10.52
CA PHE A 13 8.17 1.55 11.04
C PHE A 13 7.71 0.28 10.30
N VAL A 14 7.69 0.30 8.97
CA VAL A 14 7.29 -0.85 8.12
C VAL A 14 8.27 -2.03 8.24
N HIS A 15 9.53 -1.79 8.62
CA HIS A 15 10.51 -2.86 8.83
C HIS A 15 10.41 -3.50 10.23
N GLN A 16 10.01 -2.72 11.23
CA GLN A 16 9.81 -3.21 12.60
C GLN A 16 8.49 -3.98 12.73
N GLU A 17 7.46 -3.49 12.06
CA GLU A 17 6.13 -4.08 12.03
C GLU A 17 5.99 -5.03 10.82
N ARG A 18 5.02 -5.95 10.86
CA ARG A 18 4.68 -6.79 9.71
C ARG A 18 3.27 -6.46 9.25
N HIS A 19 3.05 -6.50 7.93
CA HIS A 19 1.74 -6.31 7.32
C HIS A 19 1.05 -4.99 7.72
N VAL A 20 1.76 -3.88 7.55
CA VAL A 20 1.29 -2.57 8.01
C VAL A 20 0.21 -2.02 7.07
N THR A 21 -1.01 -1.82 7.53
CA THR A 21 -2.04 -1.18 6.71
C THR A 21 -1.84 0.34 6.63
N SER A 22 -2.45 0.98 5.62
CA SER A 22 -2.48 2.45 5.58
C SER A 22 -3.23 3.07 6.77
N ALA A 23 -4.21 2.38 7.36
CA ALA A 23 -4.86 2.83 8.61
C ALA A 23 -3.87 2.87 9.78
N ARG A 24 -2.99 1.88 9.89
CA ARG A 24 -1.94 1.86 10.92
C ARG A 24 -0.86 2.92 10.69
N LEU A 25 -0.52 3.20 9.43
CA LEU A 25 0.33 4.35 9.09
C LEU A 25 -0.33 5.67 9.48
N ALA A 26 -1.62 5.86 9.21
CA ALA A 26 -2.36 7.06 9.57
C ALA A 26 -2.36 7.32 11.08
N LYS A 27 -2.42 6.29 11.93
CA LYS A 27 -2.29 6.47 13.39
C LYS A 27 -0.93 7.03 13.83
N THR A 28 0.12 6.82 13.04
CA THR A 28 1.50 7.15 13.40
C THR A 28 2.01 8.40 12.67
N PHE A 29 1.55 8.62 11.45
CA PHE A 29 2.01 9.66 10.52
C PHE A 29 0.85 10.52 10.00
N GLY A 30 -0.36 10.35 10.54
CA GLY A 30 -1.54 11.10 10.15
C GLY A 30 -1.63 12.44 10.84
N GLU A 31 -2.00 13.45 10.07
CA GLU A 31 -2.33 14.80 10.55
C GLU A 31 -3.64 15.31 9.92
N ASP A 32 -4.18 14.62 8.90
CA ASP A 32 -5.41 15.01 8.19
C ASP A 32 -6.43 13.86 8.15
N PRO A 33 -7.50 13.91 8.97
CA PRO A 33 -8.53 12.87 9.02
C PRO A 33 -9.30 12.68 7.71
N ASN A 34 -9.29 13.67 6.80
CA ASN A 34 -9.99 13.62 5.51
C ASN A 34 -9.04 13.36 4.33
N GLY A 35 -7.73 13.27 4.58
CA GLY A 35 -6.73 13.06 3.55
C GLY A 35 -6.79 11.63 2.99
N SER A 36 -7.22 11.48 1.74
CA SER A 36 -7.09 10.25 0.97
C SER A 36 -6.17 10.50 -0.23
N ILE A 37 -5.12 9.69 -0.39
CA ILE A 37 -4.22 9.79 -1.54
C ILE A 37 -4.28 8.50 -2.34
N THR A 38 -4.32 8.58 -3.66
CA THR A 38 -4.24 7.43 -4.54
C THR A 38 -2.78 7.04 -4.83
N CYS A 39 -2.46 5.76 -4.68
CA CYS A 39 -1.18 5.16 -5.10
C CYS A 39 -1.46 4.18 -6.24
N ALA A 40 -0.99 4.46 -7.46
CA ALA A 40 -1.37 3.73 -8.68
C ALA A 40 -2.87 3.80 -8.99
N GLU A 41 -3.25 3.48 -10.23
CA GLU A 41 -4.47 3.96 -10.92
C GLU A 41 -5.82 3.85 -10.18
N ASN A 42 -5.96 3.09 -9.08
CA ASN A 42 -7.18 3.09 -8.24
C ASN A 42 -6.97 2.70 -6.76
N LEU A 43 -5.74 2.60 -6.23
CA LEU A 43 -5.56 2.20 -4.84
C LEU A 43 -5.57 3.43 -3.93
N VAL A 44 -6.65 3.61 -3.20
CA VAL A 44 -6.74 4.64 -2.16
C VAL A 44 -5.87 4.22 -0.96
N VAL A 45 -4.97 5.11 -0.55
CA VAL A 45 -4.25 5.06 0.73
C VAL A 45 -5.18 5.71 1.76
N ALA A 46 -5.46 4.99 2.84
CA ALA A 46 -6.52 5.24 3.82
C ALA A 46 -6.77 6.72 4.19
N PRO A 47 -8.03 7.12 4.46
CA PRO A 47 -8.32 8.38 5.12
C PRO A 47 -7.53 8.49 6.43
N GLY A 48 -7.06 9.70 6.74
CA GLY A 48 -6.28 9.97 7.96
C GLY A 48 -4.79 10.12 7.73
N LEU A 49 -4.26 9.72 6.58
CA LEU A 49 -2.85 9.91 6.28
C LEU A 49 -2.59 11.33 5.79
N SER A 50 -1.58 12.02 6.33
CA SER A 50 -1.23 13.36 5.83
C SER A 50 -0.81 13.27 4.36
N ARG A 51 -1.00 14.38 3.62
CA ARG A 51 -0.64 14.44 2.21
C ARG A 51 0.84 14.07 2.01
N GLU A 52 1.69 14.63 2.84
CA GLU A 52 3.14 14.41 2.83
C GLU A 52 3.50 12.95 3.14
N ALA A 53 2.78 12.31 4.07
CA ALA A 53 3.02 10.91 4.41
C ALA A 53 2.55 9.96 3.30
N GLY A 54 1.44 10.25 2.64
CA GLY A 54 0.99 9.46 1.49
C GLY A 54 1.90 9.64 0.26
N GLU A 55 2.34 10.85 -0.05
CA GLU A 55 3.33 11.10 -1.12
C GLU A 55 4.67 10.40 -0.81
N ALA A 56 5.14 10.46 0.45
CA ALA A 56 6.34 9.74 0.87
C ALA A 56 6.20 8.23 0.75
N LEU A 57 5.02 7.67 1.10
CA LEU A 57 4.74 6.25 0.99
C LEU A 57 4.74 5.79 -0.48
N ILE A 58 4.10 6.56 -1.37
CA ILE A 58 4.08 6.31 -2.81
C ILE A 58 5.51 6.30 -3.37
N ALA A 59 6.31 7.30 -3.01
CA ALA A 59 7.70 7.38 -3.43
C ALA A 59 8.52 6.19 -2.93
N LEU A 60 8.33 5.76 -1.66
CA LEU A 60 9.01 4.58 -1.11
C LEU A 60 8.64 3.27 -1.83
N VAL A 61 7.39 3.15 -2.27
CA VAL A 61 6.93 2.03 -3.09
C VAL A 61 7.57 2.07 -4.48
N ALA A 62 7.58 3.24 -5.13
CA ALA A 62 8.23 3.42 -6.43
C ALA A 62 9.75 3.14 -6.39
N GLU A 63 10.41 3.56 -5.30
CA GLU A 63 11.84 3.32 -5.01
C GLU A 63 12.13 1.85 -4.65
N GLY A 64 11.13 1.00 -4.43
CA GLY A 64 11.31 -0.40 -4.04
C GLY A 64 11.88 -0.58 -2.61
N ARG A 65 11.75 0.43 -1.75
CA ARG A 65 12.17 0.37 -0.34
C ARG A 65 11.09 -0.18 0.57
N VAL A 66 9.83 0.01 0.17
CA VAL A 66 8.65 -0.59 0.75
C VAL A 66 7.90 -1.30 -0.37
N PHE A 67 7.32 -2.44 -0.08
CA PHE A 67 6.46 -3.15 -1.01
C PHE A 67 5.06 -3.24 -0.44
N TRP A 68 4.06 -3.28 -1.28
CA TRP A 68 2.69 -3.53 -0.86
C TRP A 68 2.26 -4.93 -1.29
N SER A 69 1.28 -5.49 -0.60
CA SER A 69 0.68 -6.78 -0.93
C SER A 69 -0.79 -6.73 -0.55
N PRO A 70 -1.72 -7.17 -1.42
CA PRO A 70 -3.11 -7.20 -1.04
C PRO A 70 -3.35 -8.01 0.24
N ILE A 71 -4.28 -7.52 1.05
CA ILE A 71 -4.65 -8.10 2.34
C ILE A 71 -6.17 -8.10 2.47
N CYS A 72 -6.71 -8.85 3.43
CA CYS A 72 -8.14 -8.83 3.70
C CYS A 72 -8.57 -7.50 4.33
N ARG A 73 -9.80 -7.05 4.04
CA ARG A 73 -10.40 -5.86 4.69
C ARG A 73 -10.41 -5.95 6.22
N THR A 74 -10.44 -7.16 6.78
CA THR A 74 -10.42 -7.39 8.23
C THR A 74 -9.17 -6.82 8.88
N ALA A 75 -8.03 -6.77 8.19
CA ALA A 75 -6.82 -6.13 8.73
C ALA A 75 -7.04 -4.64 9.03
N TYR A 76 -7.78 -3.92 8.18
CA TYR A 76 -8.12 -2.52 8.41
C TYR A 76 -9.09 -2.35 9.59
N HIS A 77 -10.05 -3.26 9.73
CA HIS A 77 -10.96 -3.26 10.88
C HIS A 77 -10.21 -3.48 12.20
N LEU A 78 -9.21 -4.38 12.22
CA LEU A 78 -8.33 -4.58 13.38
C LEU A 78 -7.50 -3.33 13.68
N ASP A 79 -7.12 -2.58 12.64
CA ASP A 79 -6.50 -1.26 12.77
C ASP A 79 -7.54 -0.14 13.02
N GLY A 80 -8.80 -0.46 13.30
CA GLY A 80 -9.83 0.50 13.71
C GLY A 80 -10.38 1.38 12.58
N LEU A 81 -10.11 1.05 11.31
CA LEU A 81 -10.67 1.74 10.16
C LEU A 81 -11.70 0.84 9.46
N PHE A 82 -12.94 1.30 9.40
CA PHE A 82 -13.98 0.70 8.56
C PHE A 82 -13.88 1.27 7.15
N LEU A 83 -13.75 0.38 6.17
CA LEU A 83 -13.67 0.76 4.76
C LEU A 83 -15.07 1.06 4.23
N ASP A 84 -15.31 2.31 3.87
CA ASP A 84 -16.59 2.88 3.44
C ASP A 84 -16.83 2.86 1.92
N LEU A 85 -15.77 2.64 1.13
CA LEU A 85 -15.86 2.40 -0.31
C LEU A 85 -15.98 0.89 -0.59
N PRO A 86 -16.46 0.49 -1.79
CA PRO A 86 -16.44 -0.91 -2.19
C PRO A 86 -15.01 -1.45 -2.22
N VAL A 87 -14.82 -2.71 -1.82
CA VAL A 87 -13.51 -3.37 -1.81
C VAL A 87 -13.29 -4.11 -3.13
N SER A 88 -12.22 -3.76 -3.84
CA SER A 88 -11.65 -4.55 -4.92
C SER A 88 -10.58 -5.51 -4.37
N TYR A 89 -10.55 -6.72 -4.93
CA TYR A 89 -9.50 -7.71 -4.65
C TYR A 89 -8.45 -7.78 -5.76
N VAL A 90 -8.63 -7.00 -6.84
CA VAL A 90 -7.77 -7.00 -8.02
C VAL A 90 -7.36 -5.57 -8.35
N GLN A 91 -6.10 -5.36 -8.69
CA GLN A 91 -5.61 -4.08 -9.17
C GLN A 91 -6.00 -3.92 -10.66
N ARG A 92 -7.06 -3.15 -10.92
CA ARG A 92 -7.51 -2.83 -12.29
C ARG A 92 -8.11 -1.42 -12.34
N PRO A 93 -8.22 -0.82 -13.53
CA PRO A 93 -9.08 0.34 -13.74
C PRO A 93 -10.50 0.06 -13.23
N CYS A 94 -11.02 0.93 -12.37
CA CYS A 94 -12.39 0.89 -11.86
C CYS A 94 -13.10 2.18 -12.27
N ASP A 95 -14.36 2.07 -12.71
CA ASP A 95 -15.19 3.22 -13.09
C ASP A 95 -15.57 4.10 -11.88
N ALA A 96 -15.42 3.57 -10.66
CA ALA A 96 -15.65 4.27 -9.41
C ALA A 96 -14.54 3.97 -8.39
N PRO A 97 -14.29 4.86 -7.41
CA PRO A 97 -13.30 4.64 -6.36
C PRO A 97 -13.59 3.35 -5.58
N THR A 98 -12.57 2.51 -5.40
CA THR A 98 -12.66 1.28 -4.60
C THR A 98 -11.45 1.16 -3.68
N TRP A 99 -11.64 0.53 -2.53
CA TRP A 99 -10.54 0.12 -1.67
C TRP A 99 -9.87 -1.10 -2.27
N LEU A 100 -8.55 -1.04 -2.52
CA LEU A 100 -7.73 -2.23 -2.68
C LEU A 100 -6.92 -2.39 -1.39
N PRO A 101 -7.40 -3.17 -0.41
CA PRO A 101 -6.77 -3.23 0.91
C PRO A 101 -5.37 -3.80 0.75
N ALA A 102 -4.39 -3.06 1.26
CA ALA A 102 -2.99 -3.39 1.09
C ALA A 102 -2.24 -3.30 2.40
N ALA A 103 -1.31 -4.23 2.56
CA ALA A 103 -0.31 -4.21 3.61
C ALA A 103 1.04 -3.79 3.04
N PHE A 104 1.65 -2.80 3.66
CA PHE A 104 3.01 -2.35 3.40
C PHE A 104 3.99 -3.19 4.20
N ASN A 105 5.01 -3.69 3.51
CA ASN A 105 5.94 -4.70 3.98
C ASN A 105 7.37 -4.32 3.63
N SER A 106 8.31 -4.70 4.49
CA SER A 106 9.71 -4.74 4.13
C SER A 106 9.96 -5.73 2.97
N PRO A 107 11.04 -5.57 2.19
CA PRO A 107 11.35 -6.46 1.07
C PRO A 107 11.39 -7.94 1.45
N LYS A 108 11.92 -8.25 2.65
CA LYS A 108 12.01 -9.62 3.17
C LYS A 108 10.63 -10.23 3.48
N VAL A 109 9.73 -9.44 4.06
CA VAL A 109 8.36 -9.89 4.37
C VAL A 109 7.57 -10.05 3.08
N HIS A 110 7.65 -9.08 2.17
CA HIS A 110 6.98 -9.13 0.88
C HIS A 110 7.35 -10.37 0.07
N ARG A 111 8.65 -10.71 -0.01
CA ARG A 111 9.12 -11.91 -0.71
C ARG A 111 8.45 -13.19 -0.19
N ARG A 112 8.32 -13.32 1.13
CA ARG A 112 7.65 -14.47 1.76
C ARG A 112 6.16 -14.51 1.49
N VAL A 113 5.51 -13.34 1.47
CA VAL A 113 4.07 -13.23 1.13
C VAL A 113 3.84 -13.68 -0.30
N MET A 114 4.63 -13.18 -1.25
CA MET A 114 4.48 -13.55 -2.66
C MET A 114 4.83 -15.01 -2.92
N GLU A 115 5.82 -15.56 -2.21
CA GLU A 115 6.12 -17.00 -2.24
C GLU A 115 4.95 -17.83 -1.71
N ALA A 116 4.32 -17.44 -0.60
CA ALA A 116 3.13 -18.12 -0.07
C ALA A 116 1.95 -18.04 -1.03
N ILE A 117 1.67 -16.86 -1.62
CA ILE A 117 0.60 -16.68 -2.62
C ILE A 117 0.85 -17.60 -3.82
N ARG A 118 2.10 -17.65 -4.31
CA ARG A 118 2.49 -18.55 -5.40
C ARG A 118 2.27 -20.02 -5.06
N LEU A 119 2.63 -20.45 -3.85
CA LEU A 119 2.46 -21.85 -3.40
C LEU A 119 0.99 -22.25 -3.21
N MET A 120 0.11 -21.28 -3.00
CA MET A 120 -1.34 -21.50 -2.84
C MET A 120 -2.11 -21.37 -4.17
N ASP A 121 -1.44 -21.45 -5.33
CA ASP A 121 -2.02 -21.25 -6.67
C ASP A 121 -2.81 -19.95 -6.83
N GLY A 122 -2.47 -18.92 -6.06
CA GLY A 122 -3.00 -17.56 -6.26
C GLY A 122 -4.52 -17.44 -6.18
N VAL A 123 -5.21 -18.24 -5.35
CA VAL A 123 -6.68 -18.13 -5.20
C VAL A 123 -7.09 -16.68 -4.93
N GLY A 124 -7.70 -16.03 -5.92
CA GLY A 124 -8.16 -14.64 -5.87
C GLY A 124 -7.18 -13.56 -6.39
N TYR A 125 -6.02 -13.92 -6.90
CA TYR A 125 -5.08 -13.00 -7.56
C TYR A 125 -5.06 -13.23 -9.07
N ASP A 126 -5.16 -12.14 -9.83
CA ASP A 126 -4.78 -12.16 -11.24
C ASP A 126 -3.26 -12.51 -11.32
N PRO A 127 -2.86 -13.55 -12.09
CA PRO A 127 -1.45 -13.94 -12.24
C PRO A 127 -0.51 -12.79 -12.65
N SER A 128 -1.04 -11.72 -13.25
CA SER A 128 -0.29 -10.51 -13.63
C SER A 128 0.18 -9.65 -12.46
N ILE A 129 -0.37 -9.82 -11.25
CA ILE A 129 0.01 -9.06 -10.02
C ILE A 129 1.26 -9.67 -9.34
N THR A 130 1.83 -10.72 -9.92
CA THR A 130 3.07 -11.35 -9.42
C THR A 130 4.35 -10.58 -9.78
N ASP A 131 4.27 -9.47 -10.52
CA ASP A 131 5.43 -8.64 -10.84
C ASP A 131 5.73 -7.63 -9.70
N PRO A 132 6.72 -7.89 -8.82
CA PRO A 132 7.09 -6.96 -7.76
C PRO A 132 7.64 -5.62 -8.29
N TYR A 133 7.92 -5.51 -9.60
CA TYR A 133 8.38 -4.29 -10.26
C TYR A 133 7.25 -3.52 -10.96
N GLN A 134 6.00 -3.99 -10.88
CA GLN A 134 4.86 -3.35 -11.53
C GLN A 134 4.68 -1.90 -11.04
N GLY A 135 4.86 -1.66 -9.74
CA GLY A 135 4.83 -0.31 -9.16
C GLY A 135 5.91 0.63 -9.73
N THR A 136 7.13 0.12 -9.94
CA THR A 136 8.23 0.87 -10.56
C THR A 136 7.97 1.16 -12.04
N ARG A 137 7.33 0.22 -12.77
CA ARG A 137 6.94 0.41 -14.17
C ARG A 137 5.85 1.48 -14.33
N PHE A 138 4.83 1.49 -13.47
CA PHE A 138 3.78 2.51 -13.51
C PHE A 138 4.32 3.92 -13.24
N HIS A 139 5.25 4.07 -12.31
CA HIS A 139 5.91 5.36 -12.05
C HIS A 139 6.70 5.85 -13.28
N LYS A 140 7.39 4.96 -13.99
CA LYS A 140 8.11 5.33 -15.23
C LYS A 140 7.18 5.79 -16.35
N ILE A 141 5.99 5.22 -16.46
CA ILE A 141 5.00 5.59 -17.48
C ILE A 141 4.42 6.99 -17.20
N HIS A 142 4.21 7.35 -15.94
CA HIS A 142 3.63 8.63 -15.54
C HIS A 142 4.64 9.77 -15.35
N SER A 143 5.94 9.51 -15.52
CA SER A 143 7.02 10.51 -15.41
C SER A 143 7.56 10.98 -16.77
N ASN A 144 6.92 10.58 -17.87
CA ASN A 144 7.25 10.98 -19.24
C ASN A 144 6.15 11.85 -19.84
#